data_AF-A0A8C3RSA9-F1
#
_entry.id   AF-A0A8C3RSA9-F1
#
_cell.length_a   1.000
_cell.length_b   1.000
_cell.length_c   1.000
_cell.angle_alpha   90.00
_cell.angle_beta   90.00
_cell.angle_gamma   90.00
#
_symmetry.space_group_name_H-M   'P 1'
#
loop_
_entity.id
_entity.type
_entity.pdbx_description
1 polymer ?
#
loop_
_entity_poly.entity_id
_entity_poly.type
_entity_poly.pdbx_seq_one_letter_code
_entity_poly.pdbx_strand_id
1 'polypeptide(L)'
;AGRNREQSVRNFPYKNKQIYCNCVNGGTCISYQLFSRINRCLCPKGYSGQHCEIDTESQCYTGNGKDYRGTVSKNEKNEECLSWDFPSLTRRVYYAGMKDALQLGLGKHNYCRNPNGKAKPWCYIKRGYRTLETDCDIQLCHTERGKLGFT
;
A
#
# COMPACT_ATOMS: atom_id res chain seq x y z
N ALA A 1 37.68 12.76 53.47
CA ALA A 1 37.23 11.35 53.54
C ALA A 1 36.18 11.11 52.47
N GLY A 2 36.60 10.68 51.27
CA GLY A 2 35.69 10.24 50.21
C GLY A 2 35.60 8.72 50.22
N ARG A 3 34.39 8.17 50.16
CA ARG A 3 34.17 6.78 49.76
C ARG A 3 33.01 6.72 48.78
N ASN A 4 33.39 6.47 47.53
CA ASN A 4 32.54 5.93 46.48
C ASN A 4 31.93 4.61 46.96
N ARG A 5 30.61 4.44 46.80
CA ARG A 5 29.97 3.12 46.87
C ARG A 5 29.72 2.65 45.45
N GLU A 6 30.38 1.56 45.10
CA GLU A 6 30.06 0.71 43.96
C GLU A 6 28.59 0.29 43.99
N GLN A 7 27.90 0.35 42.85
CA GLN A 7 26.66 -0.40 42.68
C GLN A 7 26.53 -0.92 41.26
N SER A 8 26.87 -2.19 41.15
CA SER A 8 26.45 -3.22 40.19
C SER A 8 25.97 -2.72 38.82
N VAL A 9 26.80 -2.98 37.80
CA VAL A 9 26.42 -3.00 36.39
C VAL A 9 25.29 -4.02 36.21
N ARG A 10 24.04 -3.54 36.12
CA ARG A 10 22.92 -4.37 35.66
C ARG A 10 23.02 -4.48 34.15
N ASN A 11 23.55 -5.62 33.69
CA ASN A 11 23.42 -6.09 32.32
C ASN A 11 21.94 -6.26 31.98
N PHE A 12 21.31 -5.22 31.43
CA PHE A 12 20.05 -5.38 30.70
C PHE A 12 20.40 -5.82 29.28
N PRO A 13 19.98 -7.01 28.83
CA PRO A 13 20.22 -7.42 27.47
C PRO A 13 19.45 -6.45 26.58
N TYR A 14 20.17 -5.69 25.76
CA TYR A 14 19.58 -4.91 24.68
C TYR A 14 18.80 -5.88 23.80
N LYS A 15 17.49 -5.97 24.03
CA LYS A 15 16.58 -6.72 23.18
C LYS A 15 16.78 -6.19 21.76
N ASN A 16 17.22 -7.10 20.90
CA ASN A 16 17.46 -6.90 19.49
C ASN A 16 16.17 -6.33 18.85
N LYS A 17 16.07 -5.00 18.73
CA LYS A 17 14.91 -4.31 18.16
C LYS A 17 14.91 -4.60 16.66
N GLN A 18 14.17 -5.65 16.30
CA GLN A 18 14.02 -6.18 14.95
C GLN A 18 13.82 -5.04 13.95
N ILE A 19 14.74 -4.94 12.99
CA ILE A 19 14.73 -3.95 11.90
C ILE A 19 13.56 -4.34 10.99
N TYR A 20 12.40 -3.71 11.18
CA TYR A 20 11.19 -4.05 10.43
C TYR A 20 11.09 -3.20 9.16
N CYS A 21 11.60 -3.73 8.06
CA CYS A 21 11.32 -3.25 6.71
C CYS A 21 10.40 -4.24 6.02
N ASN A 22 9.16 -3.82 5.75
CA ASN A 22 8.23 -4.60 4.93
C ASN A 22 8.33 -4.20 3.45
N CYS A 23 9.53 -4.24 2.88
CA CYS A 23 9.66 -3.96 1.46
C CYS A 23 9.09 -5.13 0.65
N VAL A 24 8.28 -4.85 -0.35
CA VAL A 24 7.73 -5.83 -1.30
C VAL A 24 8.29 -5.59 -2.70
N ASN A 25 7.97 -6.46 -3.66
CA ASN A 25 8.31 -6.29 -5.08
C ASN A 25 9.80 -6.05 -5.36
N GLY A 26 10.69 -6.70 -4.59
CA GLY A 26 12.14 -6.56 -4.76
C GLY A 26 12.73 -5.28 -4.15
N GLY A 27 11.98 -4.56 -3.32
CA GLY A 27 12.47 -3.40 -2.60
C GLY A 27 13.61 -3.73 -1.61
N THR A 28 14.65 -2.91 -1.61
CA THR A 28 15.80 -3.08 -0.72
C THR A 28 15.63 -2.25 0.55
N CYS A 29 15.65 -2.91 1.70
CA CYS A 29 15.61 -2.23 3.00
C CYS A 29 16.96 -1.54 3.29
N ILE A 30 16.90 -0.26 3.64
CA ILE A 30 18.06 0.47 4.17
C ILE A 30 17.72 1.07 5.53
N SER A 31 18.70 1.07 6.44
CA SER A 31 18.60 1.56 7.81
C SER A 31 19.63 2.66 8.07
N TYR A 32 19.19 3.83 8.52
CA TYR A 32 20.07 4.93 8.92
C TYR A 32 20.33 4.88 10.42
N GLN A 33 21.55 4.53 10.82
CA GLN A 33 21.92 4.36 12.24
C GLN A 33 22.00 5.69 13.02
N LEU A 34 22.07 6.83 12.33
CA LEU A 34 22.37 8.14 12.92
C LEU A 34 21.14 8.96 13.34
N PHE A 35 19.94 8.62 12.87
CA PHE A 35 18.70 9.36 13.16
C PHE A 35 17.58 8.39 13.56
N SER A 36 17.51 7.99 14.82
CA SER A 36 16.44 7.14 15.38
C SER A 36 16.22 5.76 14.70
N ARG A 37 17.21 5.23 13.96
CA ARG A 37 17.10 3.99 13.16
C ARG A 37 15.91 4.03 12.18
N ILE A 38 15.82 5.10 11.39
CA ILE A 38 14.84 5.18 10.31
C ILE A 38 15.17 4.13 9.26
N ASN A 39 14.16 3.33 8.93
CA ASN A 39 14.21 2.31 7.89
C ASN A 39 13.35 2.76 6.70
N ARG A 40 13.85 2.59 5.48
CA ARG A 40 13.06 2.84 4.25
C ARG A 40 13.35 1.80 3.18
N CYS A 41 12.40 1.64 2.26
CA CYS A 41 12.55 0.80 1.09
C CYS A 41 13.09 1.62 -0.09
N LEU A 42 14.13 1.10 -0.74
CA LEU A 42 14.55 1.54 -2.07
C LEU A 42 13.80 0.68 -3.09
N CYS A 43 12.95 1.31 -3.89
CA CYS A 43 12.11 0.59 -4.84
C CYS A 43 12.80 0.41 -6.20
N PRO A 44 12.67 -0.78 -6.82
CA PRO A 44 13.10 -0.98 -8.19
C PRO A 44 12.26 -0.13 -9.14
N LYS A 45 12.74 0.01 -10.38
CA LYS A 45 11.99 0.69 -11.45
C LYS A 45 10.62 0.02 -11.62
N GLY A 46 9.58 0.84 -11.81
CA GLY A 46 8.20 0.38 -11.93
C GLY A 46 7.46 0.28 -10.59
N TYR A 47 8.14 0.50 -9.46
CA TYR A 47 7.53 0.43 -8.14
C TYR A 47 7.77 1.69 -7.29
N SER A 48 6.80 2.02 -6.44
CA SER A 48 6.87 3.15 -5.52
C SER A 48 6.06 2.89 -4.23
N GLY A 49 6.02 3.86 -3.33
CA GLY A 49 5.38 3.74 -2.02
C GLY A 49 6.37 3.51 -0.89
N GLN A 50 5.87 3.49 0.34
CA GLN A 50 6.72 3.33 1.54
C GLN A 50 7.36 1.93 1.60
N HIS A 51 6.68 0.97 1.01
CA HIS A 51 6.98 -0.46 1.02
C HIS A 51 7.22 -1.00 -0.40
N CYS A 52 7.26 -0.15 -1.42
CA CYS A 52 7.31 -0.55 -2.84
C CYS A 52 6.05 -1.30 -3.30
N GLU A 53 4.93 -1.01 -2.66
CA GLU A 53 3.63 -1.65 -2.83
C GLU A 53 2.80 -1.14 -4.01
N ILE A 54 3.22 -0.02 -4.62
CA ILE A 54 2.54 0.60 -5.76
C ILE A 54 3.26 0.20 -7.03
N ASP A 55 2.53 -0.39 -7.97
CA ASP A 55 2.99 -0.66 -9.33
C ASP A 55 2.69 0.58 -10.19
N THR A 56 3.71 1.28 -10.66
CA THR A 56 3.54 2.51 -11.43
C THR A 56 3.28 2.26 -12.92
N GLU A 57 3.47 1.03 -13.40
CA GLU A 57 3.36 0.68 -14.82
C GLU A 57 2.04 -0.04 -15.14
N SER A 58 1.38 -0.63 -14.15
CA SER A 58 0.10 -1.32 -14.33
C SER A 58 -1.08 -0.39 -14.65
N GLN A 59 -1.58 -0.49 -15.88
CA GLN A 59 -2.75 0.26 -16.39
C GLN A 59 -4.04 -0.58 -16.52
N CYS A 60 -3.96 -1.89 -16.31
CA CYS A 60 -5.08 -2.82 -16.42
C CYS A 60 -5.10 -3.78 -15.22
N TYR A 61 -6.22 -4.46 -14.97
CA TYR A 61 -6.33 -5.46 -13.90
C TYR A 61 -6.55 -6.87 -14.44
N THR A 62 -6.11 -7.89 -13.69
CA THR A 62 -6.32 -9.31 -14.00
C THR A 62 -7.33 -9.94 -13.04
N GLY A 63 -7.98 -11.03 -13.46
CA GLY A 63 -9.00 -11.71 -12.66
C GLY A 63 -10.11 -10.74 -12.25
N ASN A 64 -10.34 -10.58 -10.94
CA ASN A 64 -11.26 -9.58 -10.39
C ASN A 64 -10.55 -8.31 -9.89
N GLY A 65 -9.23 -8.21 -10.06
CA GLY A 65 -8.43 -7.04 -9.67
C GLY A 65 -8.14 -6.93 -8.18
N LYS A 66 -8.28 -7.99 -7.38
CA LYS A 66 -7.89 -8.03 -5.97
C LYS A 66 -6.41 -7.68 -5.75
N ASP A 67 -5.56 -8.13 -6.67
CA ASP A 67 -4.12 -7.89 -6.63
C ASP A 67 -3.70 -6.64 -7.42
N TYR A 68 -4.65 -5.86 -7.94
CA TYR A 68 -4.33 -4.63 -8.67
C TYR A 68 -3.64 -3.62 -7.73
N ARG A 69 -2.42 -3.20 -8.10
CA ARG A 69 -1.61 -2.21 -7.37
C ARG A 69 -1.23 -1.00 -8.21
N GLY A 70 -1.84 -0.85 -9.38
CA GLY A 70 -1.67 0.28 -10.28
C GLY A 70 -2.14 1.62 -9.71
N THR A 71 -2.04 2.66 -10.52
CA THR A 71 -2.21 4.07 -10.13
C THR A 71 -3.49 4.73 -10.64
N VAL A 72 -4.39 3.99 -11.29
CA VAL A 72 -5.67 4.56 -11.73
C VAL A 72 -6.49 5.01 -10.52
N SER A 73 -7.02 6.24 -10.58
CA SER A 73 -7.69 6.94 -9.47
C SER A 73 -9.00 7.61 -9.87
N LYS A 74 -9.64 7.12 -10.94
CA LYS A 74 -10.90 7.69 -11.45
C LYS A 74 -11.91 6.61 -11.78
N ASN A 75 -13.19 6.98 -11.71
CA ASN A 75 -14.29 6.15 -12.21
C ASN A 75 -14.61 6.44 -13.67
N GLU A 76 -15.55 5.68 -14.24
CA GLU A 76 -15.99 5.79 -15.65
C GLU A 76 -16.62 7.16 -15.99
N LYS A 77 -16.99 7.94 -14.97
CA LYS A 77 -17.50 9.31 -15.12
C LYS A 77 -16.39 10.36 -14.94
N ASN A 78 -15.13 9.94 -14.92
CA ASN A 78 -13.96 10.80 -14.68
C ASN A 78 -14.00 11.53 -13.32
N GLU A 79 -14.76 11.01 -12.34
CA GLU A 79 -14.78 11.51 -10.97
C GLU A 79 -13.56 10.95 -10.22
N GLU A 80 -12.89 11.82 -9.47
CA GLU A 80 -11.67 11.47 -8.75
C GLU A 80 -11.98 10.70 -7.47
N CYS A 81 -11.24 9.61 -7.27
CA CYS A 81 -11.28 8.81 -6.07
C CYS A 81 -10.78 9.60 -4.85
N LEU A 82 -11.36 9.29 -3.70
CA LEU A 82 -10.90 9.73 -2.39
C LEU A 82 -9.69 8.89 -1.95
N SER A 83 -8.74 9.55 -1.30
CA SER A 83 -7.61 8.87 -0.68
C SER A 83 -8.10 7.91 0.41
N TRP A 84 -7.52 6.70 0.49
CA TRP A 84 -7.92 5.70 1.48
C TRP A 84 -7.63 6.11 2.93
N ASP A 85 -6.71 7.07 3.13
CA ASP A 85 -6.41 7.68 4.42
C ASP A 85 -7.26 8.93 4.72
N PHE A 86 -8.21 9.28 3.86
CA PHE A 86 -9.03 10.47 4.05
C PHE A 86 -9.88 10.33 5.33
N PRO A 87 -9.89 11.35 6.23
CA PRO A 87 -10.48 11.21 7.57
C PRO A 87 -11.94 10.72 7.60
N SER A 88 -12.76 11.08 6.61
CA SER A 88 -14.16 10.64 6.57
C SER A 88 -14.33 9.14 6.26
N LEU A 89 -13.27 8.44 5.84
CA LEU A 89 -13.28 7.00 5.59
C LEU A 89 -12.97 6.17 6.85
N THR A 90 -12.55 6.79 7.96
CA THR A 90 -12.23 6.08 9.22
C THR A 90 -13.38 5.26 9.79
N ARG A 91 -14.62 5.55 9.39
CA ARG A 91 -15.82 4.78 9.76
C ARG A 91 -16.29 3.78 8.69
N ARG A 92 -15.55 3.66 7.58
CA ARG A 92 -15.80 2.68 6.52
C ARG A 92 -15.03 1.39 6.81
N VAL A 93 -15.48 0.30 6.19
CA VAL A 93 -14.87 -1.02 6.36
C VAL A 93 -13.44 -1.06 5.82
N TYR A 94 -13.21 -0.42 4.67
CA TYR A 94 -11.92 -0.39 4.00
C TYR A 94 -11.35 1.02 4.01
N TYR A 95 -10.24 1.22 4.71
CA TYR A 95 -9.51 2.49 4.79
C TYR A 95 -8.06 2.21 5.18
N ALA A 96 -7.16 3.18 5.02
CA ALA A 96 -5.72 2.98 5.20
C ALA A 96 -5.29 2.69 6.65
N GLY A 97 -6.15 2.88 7.65
CA GLY A 97 -5.82 2.65 9.06
C GLY A 97 -6.20 1.27 9.60
N MET A 98 -6.73 0.37 8.76
CA MET A 98 -7.00 -1.02 9.16
C MET A 98 -5.71 -1.84 9.27
N LYS A 99 -5.72 -2.92 10.06
CA LYS A 99 -4.53 -3.76 10.32
C LYS A 99 -3.88 -4.30 9.03
N ASP A 100 -4.71 -4.72 8.08
CA ASP A 100 -4.27 -5.40 6.86
C ASP A 100 -4.20 -4.42 5.65
N ALA A 101 -4.19 -3.11 5.91
CA ALA A 101 -4.25 -2.07 4.88
C ALA A 101 -3.14 -2.25 3.82
N LEU A 102 -1.90 -2.50 4.25
CA LEU A 102 -0.77 -2.71 3.35
C LEU A 102 -0.98 -3.90 2.41
N GLN A 103 -1.47 -5.03 2.93
CA GLN A 103 -1.71 -6.24 2.14
C GLN A 103 -2.84 -6.04 1.13
N LEU A 104 -3.86 -5.26 1.51
CA LEU A 104 -4.98 -4.87 0.66
C LEU A 104 -4.64 -3.71 -0.30
N GLY A 105 -3.44 -3.14 -0.21
CA GLY A 105 -2.99 -2.00 -1.01
C GLY A 105 -3.71 -0.68 -0.69
N LEU A 106 -4.21 -0.52 0.53
CA LEU A 106 -4.87 0.70 1.02
C LEU A 106 -3.84 1.57 1.73
N GLY A 107 -3.63 2.79 1.24
CA GLY A 107 -2.57 3.66 1.75
C GLY A 107 -2.89 5.15 1.61
N LYS A 108 -1.86 5.99 1.72
CA LYS A 108 -1.97 7.44 1.55
C LYS A 108 -2.00 7.83 0.06
N HIS A 109 -3.00 7.30 -0.65
CA HIS A 109 -3.25 7.52 -2.07
C HIS A 109 -4.72 7.25 -2.38
N ASN A 110 -5.17 7.68 -3.56
CA ASN A 110 -6.54 7.47 -4.04
C ASN A 110 -6.67 6.41 -5.15
N TYR A 111 -5.66 5.57 -5.34
CA TYR A 111 -5.71 4.52 -6.36
C TYR A 111 -6.77 3.46 -6.09
N CYS A 112 -7.41 2.99 -7.15
CA CYS A 112 -8.44 1.95 -7.11
C CYS A 112 -7.93 0.64 -6.54
N ARG A 113 -8.72 -0.04 -5.71
CA ARG A 113 -8.39 -1.33 -5.09
C ARG A 113 -9.63 -2.20 -5.02
N ASN A 114 -9.46 -3.50 -4.75
CA ASN A 114 -10.57 -4.42 -4.58
C ASN A 114 -10.45 -5.26 -3.31
N PRO A 115 -10.50 -4.64 -2.12
CA PRO A 115 -10.22 -5.34 -0.87
C PRO A 115 -11.34 -6.34 -0.47
N ASN A 116 -12.57 -6.14 -0.97
CA ASN A 116 -13.72 -7.02 -0.72
C ASN A 116 -13.89 -8.13 -1.77
N GLY A 117 -13.05 -8.18 -2.81
CA GLY A 117 -13.12 -9.23 -3.83
C GLY A 117 -14.36 -9.13 -4.75
N LYS A 118 -14.88 -7.92 -4.98
CA LYS A 118 -15.90 -7.64 -6.00
C LYS A 118 -15.42 -7.98 -7.41
N ALA A 119 -16.28 -7.80 -8.41
CA ALA A 119 -15.94 -8.13 -9.80
C ALA A 119 -14.81 -7.26 -10.41
N LYS A 120 -14.62 -6.02 -9.93
CA LYS A 120 -13.69 -5.03 -10.49
C LYS A 120 -13.11 -4.14 -9.37
N PRO A 121 -11.91 -3.56 -9.54
CA PRO A 121 -11.41 -2.52 -8.64
C PRO A 121 -12.34 -1.31 -8.56
N TRP A 122 -12.43 -0.76 -7.35
CA TRP A 122 -13.31 0.34 -7.01
C TRP A 122 -12.59 1.32 -6.09
N CYS A 123 -13.23 2.47 -5.85
CA CYS A 123 -12.79 3.43 -4.87
C CYS A 123 -13.98 4.15 -4.23
N TYR A 124 -13.71 4.97 -3.22
CA TYR A 124 -14.71 5.91 -2.72
C TYR A 124 -14.64 7.22 -3.50
N ILE A 125 -15.79 7.85 -3.75
CA ILE A 125 -15.89 9.21 -4.27
C ILE A 125 -16.73 10.07 -3.33
N LYS A 126 -16.59 11.39 -3.44
CA LYS A 126 -17.42 12.35 -2.70
C LYS A 126 -18.40 13.03 -3.65
N ARG A 127 -19.70 12.90 -3.38
CA ARG A 127 -20.77 13.67 -4.05
C ARG A 127 -21.50 14.49 -3.00
N GLY A 128 -21.17 15.79 -2.91
CA GLY A 128 -21.63 16.66 -1.83
C GLY A 128 -21.16 16.15 -0.46
N TYR A 129 -22.12 15.88 0.43
CA TYR A 129 -21.84 15.33 1.77
C TYR A 129 -21.82 13.80 1.82
N ARG A 130 -22.10 13.12 0.70
CA ARG A 130 -22.15 11.66 0.64
C ARG A 130 -20.84 11.09 0.13
N THR A 131 -20.35 10.07 0.83
CA THR A 131 -19.29 9.19 0.33
C THR A 131 -19.93 7.95 -0.26
N LEU A 132 -19.61 7.66 -1.52
CA LEU A 132 -20.15 6.54 -2.28
C LEU A 132 -19.03 5.64 -2.75
N GLU A 133 -19.32 4.35 -2.88
CA GLU A 133 -18.46 3.39 -3.56
C GLU A 133 -18.79 3.39 -5.06
N THR A 134 -17.77 3.35 -5.92
CA THR A 134 -17.93 3.31 -7.38
C THR A 134 -16.85 2.44 -8.01
N ASP A 135 -17.23 1.72 -9.06
CA ASP A 135 -16.27 0.99 -9.88
C ASP A 135 -15.34 1.96 -10.62
N CYS A 136 -14.09 1.57 -10.78
CA CYS A 136 -13.09 2.40 -11.42
C CYS A 136 -13.02 2.20 -12.93
N ASP A 137 -12.51 3.21 -13.64
CA ASP A 137 -12.26 3.13 -15.07
C ASP A 137 -10.92 2.44 -15.35
N ILE A 138 -10.91 1.12 -15.15
CA ILE A 138 -9.76 0.26 -15.44
C ILE A 138 -10.25 -0.86 -16.33
N GLN A 139 -9.49 -1.20 -17.35
CA GLN A 139 -9.83 -2.31 -18.25
C GLN A 139 -9.21 -3.62 -17.75
N LEU A 140 -9.84 -4.74 -18.10
CA LEU A 140 -9.21 -6.05 -17.95
C LEU A 140 -7.98 -6.11 -18.85
N CYS A 141 -6.87 -6.65 -18.34
CA CYS A 141 -5.71 -6.89 -19.17
C CYS A 141 -6.08 -7.88 -20.28
N HIS A 142 -5.81 -7.50 -21.53
CA HIS A 142 -5.93 -8.44 -22.64
C HIS A 142 -4.94 -9.58 -22.41
N THR A 143 -5.46 -10.75 -22.09
CA THR A 143 -4.69 -11.97 -22.26
C THR A 143 -4.85 -12.32 -23.73
N GLU A 144 -3.77 -12.37 -24.51
CA GLU A 144 -3.76 -12.82 -25.91
C GLU A 144 -4.27 -14.28 -25.99
N ARG A 145 -5.59 -14.48 -25.88
CA ARG A 145 -6.32 -15.69 -26.25
C ARG A 145 -6.91 -15.44 -27.63
N GLY A 146 -6.07 -15.50 -28.68
CA GLY A 146 -6.58 -15.24 -30.03
C GLY A 146 -5.62 -15.29 -31.22
N LYS A 147 -4.35 -15.68 -31.09
CA LYS A 147 -3.48 -15.93 -32.25
C LYS A 147 -2.81 -17.30 -32.20
N LEU A 148 -3.63 -18.36 -32.17
CA LEU A 148 -3.23 -19.71 -32.56
C LEU A 148 -4.34 -20.27 -33.48
N GLY A 149 -4.01 -20.41 -34.76
CA GLY A 149 -4.90 -20.80 -35.87
C GLY A 149 -5.17 -19.60 -36.77
N PHE A 150 -4.65 -19.49 -38.00
CA PHE A 150 -4.46 -20.51 -39.03
C PHE A 150 -3.13 -20.28 -39.79
N THR A 151 -2.36 -21.35 -39.97
CA THR A 151 -1.50 -21.58 -41.14
C THR A 151 -2.33 -21.65 -42.41
#